data_AF-A0A534XK51-F1
#
_entry.id   AF-A0A534XK51-F1
#
_cell.length_a   1.000
_cell.length_b   1.000
_cell.length_c   1.000
_cell.angle_alpha   90.00
_cell.angle_beta   90.00
_cell.angle_gamma   90.00
#
_symmetry.space_group_name_H-M   'P 1'
#
loop_
_entity.id
_entity.type
_entity.pdbx_description
1 polymer ?
#
loop_
_entity_poly.entity_id
_entity_poly.type
_entity_poly.pdbx_seq_one_letter_code
_entity_poly.pdbx_strand_id
1 'polypeptide(L)'
;MLIVALTARTAAAGSVACLAEWRLAGAMPHRGALEVRCRDGDPGCDADGLPDHACTFTPALCLNVAGCPPGVLPRVTIHGGAAAPVRHALAELTDSFAASDVCTGAVSVRVPLRGGIRRRVMTLRVSARAPDTGQVGEDRLRLVCTAAGTALERAVVVTTDFETGLLATVGVARPHRVGHPGTPIHADAVVRVSGDRVYVVNRFLGDNLQVLDPRRGLRTLLQCSTGPGSNPHDVALVAPDKAYVTRYDRAELWIVDPAASACAGFFRGAIDLAPWGDGDGLPEMDQMALVGDRLFVSLERLDRNRQFAPAGRSALVVIDTTTDQVTGAIELSGANAFSETAGIARDPVTGDLLVAEAGNIFKAGDGGIERVDPVALVARGFFVTENDLGGSVTDFVIASGSKGYAIVLDEALRNMLVAFDPSRQRPPRRLLVRTEFLPDVALAPDGTLWLADRTITAPGIRIFDPSNDRELTARPIDVGLPPFALGFVP
;
A
#
# COMPACT_ATOMS: atom_id res chain seq x y z
N MET A 1 -52.26 -47.85 15.08
CA MET A 1 -51.12 -47.77 14.14
C MET A 1 -51.03 -46.31 13.68
N LEU A 2 -50.51 -45.45 14.55
CA LEU A 2 -49.15 -44.88 14.54
C LEU A 2 -49.17 -43.48 13.90
N ILE A 3 -49.53 -42.49 14.72
CA ILE A 3 -49.30 -41.07 14.49
C ILE A 3 -47.79 -40.86 14.69
N VAL A 4 -47.04 -40.59 13.62
CA VAL A 4 -45.62 -40.23 13.70
C VAL A 4 -45.54 -38.71 13.73
N ALA A 5 -45.34 -38.16 14.93
CA ALA A 5 -44.92 -36.78 15.12
C ALA A 5 -43.45 -36.67 14.68
N LEU A 6 -43.18 -36.00 13.56
CA LEU A 6 -41.84 -35.50 13.26
C LEU A 6 -41.58 -34.29 14.17
N THR A 7 -40.91 -34.54 15.29
CA THR A 7 -40.22 -33.49 16.04
C THR A 7 -39.05 -33.01 15.20
N ALA A 8 -39.21 -31.86 14.56
CA ALA A 8 -38.09 -31.12 14.01
C ALA A 8 -37.17 -30.73 15.17
N ARG A 9 -36.10 -31.49 15.38
CA ARG A 9 -34.95 -31.02 16.13
C ARG A 9 -34.38 -29.84 15.35
N THR A 10 -34.68 -28.63 15.81
CA THR A 10 -33.89 -27.43 15.48
C THR A 10 -32.47 -27.71 15.90
N ALA A 11 -31.62 -28.10 14.94
CA ALA A 11 -30.18 -28.05 15.11
C ALA A 11 -29.84 -26.57 15.34
N ALA A 12 -29.44 -26.24 16.56
CA ALA A 12 -28.86 -24.94 16.87
C ALA A 12 -27.65 -24.76 15.97
N ALA A 13 -27.80 -23.94 14.93
CA ALA A 13 -26.68 -23.44 14.15
C ALA A 13 -25.82 -22.61 15.11
N GLY A 14 -24.76 -23.20 15.65
CA GLY A 14 -23.75 -22.48 16.42
C GLY A 14 -23.07 -21.47 15.50
N SER A 15 -23.50 -20.22 15.59
CA SER A 15 -22.96 -19.09 14.85
C SER A 15 -21.62 -18.67 15.48
N VAL A 16 -20.54 -19.31 15.04
CA VAL A 16 -19.19 -19.10 15.61
C VAL A 16 -18.81 -17.60 15.66
N ALA A 17 -19.25 -16.77 14.71
CA ALA A 17 -18.85 -15.35 14.61
C ALA A 17 -19.99 -14.30 14.72
N CYS A 18 -21.12 -14.57 15.40
CA CYS A 18 -22.19 -13.54 15.49
C CYS A 18 -21.99 -12.50 16.60
N LEU A 19 -21.41 -12.89 17.75
CA LEU A 19 -21.23 -11.95 18.87
C LEU A 19 -19.90 -11.19 18.82
N ALA A 20 -18.89 -11.77 18.18
CA ALA A 20 -17.56 -11.18 18.10
C ALA A 20 -16.85 -11.65 16.82
N GLU A 21 -16.17 -10.74 16.14
CA GLU A 21 -15.43 -10.97 14.90
C GLU A 21 -14.19 -10.09 14.85
N TRP A 22 -13.05 -10.67 14.45
CA TRP A 22 -11.86 -9.91 14.12
C TRP A 22 -11.98 -9.33 12.72
N ARG A 23 -11.83 -8.00 12.59
CA ARG A 23 -11.64 -7.33 11.31
C ARG A 23 -10.20 -6.83 11.21
N LEU A 24 -9.68 -6.83 10.00
CA LEU A 24 -8.45 -6.10 9.69
C LEU A 24 -8.83 -4.87 8.89
N ALA A 25 -8.11 -3.80 9.14
CA ALA A 25 -7.92 -2.69 8.24
C ALA A 25 -8.11 -3.07 6.75
N GLY A 26 -9.18 -2.62 6.09
CA GLY A 26 -9.45 -2.89 4.67
C GLY A 26 -10.19 -4.18 4.33
N ALA A 27 -10.17 -5.21 5.18
CA ALA A 27 -10.75 -6.50 4.83
C ALA A 27 -12.28 -6.50 5.02
N MET A 28 -13.01 -7.02 4.01
CA MET A 28 -14.45 -7.26 4.15
C MET A 28 -14.73 -8.20 5.35
N PRO A 29 -15.92 -8.10 5.98
CA PRO A 29 -16.30 -8.98 7.09
C PRO A 29 -16.13 -10.46 6.71
N HIS A 30 -15.35 -11.18 7.49
CA HIS A 30 -15.06 -12.59 7.27
C HIS A 30 -15.59 -13.41 8.46
N ARG A 31 -16.60 -14.24 8.20
CA ARG A 31 -17.16 -15.10 9.25
C ARG A 31 -16.22 -16.28 9.56
N GLY A 32 -15.60 -16.26 10.73
CA GLY A 32 -14.78 -17.33 11.28
C GLY A 32 -13.28 -17.09 11.12
N ALA A 33 -12.46 -18.12 11.41
CA ALA A 33 -11.03 -17.96 11.61
C ALA A 33 -10.30 -17.27 10.44
N LEU A 34 -9.91 -16.02 10.65
CA LEU A 34 -9.17 -15.19 9.70
C LEU A 34 -7.67 -15.47 9.81
N GLU A 35 -6.99 -15.68 8.68
CA GLU A 35 -5.53 -15.77 8.63
C GLU A 35 -4.99 -14.72 7.67
N VAL A 36 -4.16 -13.82 8.19
CA VAL A 36 -3.51 -12.78 7.39
C VAL A 36 -2.01 -12.96 7.43
N ARG A 37 -1.44 -12.85 6.24
CA ARG A 37 -0.03 -13.09 5.97
C ARG A 37 0.57 -11.78 5.53
N CYS A 38 1.62 -11.39 6.21
CA CYS A 38 2.40 -10.24 5.80
C CYS A 38 3.89 -10.57 5.81
N ARG A 39 4.60 -9.89 4.94
CA ARG A 39 6.06 -9.88 4.93
C ARG A 39 6.52 -8.58 5.57
N ASP A 40 7.52 -8.71 6.42
CA ASP A 40 8.29 -7.61 7.02
C ASP A 40 8.74 -6.64 5.91
N GLY A 41 8.29 -5.39 5.98
CA GLY A 41 8.55 -4.34 4.99
C GLY A 41 7.60 -4.27 3.78
N ASP A 42 6.50 -5.03 3.73
CA ASP A 42 5.49 -4.89 2.66
C ASP A 42 4.47 -3.78 3.02
N PRO A 43 4.47 -2.60 2.38
CA PRO A 43 3.60 -1.48 2.77
C PRO A 43 2.10 -1.77 2.59
N GLY A 44 1.72 -2.80 1.83
CA GLY A 44 0.31 -3.17 1.64
C GLY A 44 -0.29 -3.96 2.80
N CYS A 45 0.53 -4.55 3.67
CA CYS A 45 0.06 -5.34 4.81
C CYS A 45 0.82 -5.10 6.11
N ASP A 46 2.04 -4.55 6.02
CA ASP A 46 2.92 -4.23 7.12
C ASP A 46 2.75 -2.76 7.44
N ALA A 47 2.19 -2.50 8.60
CA ALA A 47 1.70 -1.18 8.92
C ALA A 47 2.82 -0.15 9.15
N ASP A 48 4.07 -0.54 9.34
CA ASP A 48 5.19 0.41 9.30
C ASP A 48 5.94 0.38 7.96
N GLY A 49 5.67 -0.61 7.11
CA GLY A 49 6.28 -0.76 5.78
C GLY A 49 7.80 -0.91 5.82
N LEU A 50 8.40 -1.17 6.99
CA LEU A 50 9.85 -1.24 7.15
C LEU A 50 10.35 -2.68 7.25
N PRO A 51 11.48 -3.02 6.60
CA PRO A 51 12.16 -4.30 6.83
C PRO A 51 12.92 -4.26 8.17
N ASP A 52 12.20 -4.28 9.29
CA ASP A 52 12.71 -4.08 10.65
C ASP A 52 12.71 -5.34 11.54
N HIS A 53 12.53 -6.52 10.93
CA HIS A 53 12.39 -7.82 11.59
C HIS A 53 11.11 -7.95 12.43
N ALA A 54 10.03 -7.29 11.99
CA ALA A 54 8.70 -7.52 12.50
C ALA A 54 7.67 -7.26 11.39
N CYS A 55 6.41 -7.65 11.64
CA CYS A 55 5.31 -7.11 10.87
C CYS A 55 4.35 -6.46 11.87
N THR A 56 3.92 -5.25 11.58
CA THR A 56 2.92 -4.53 12.34
C THR A 56 1.56 -4.70 11.65
N PHE A 57 0.60 -5.30 12.35
CA PHE A 57 -0.78 -5.45 11.87
C PHE A 57 -1.70 -4.48 12.61
N THR A 58 -2.82 -4.10 12.02
CA THR A 58 -3.80 -3.18 12.64
C THR A 58 -5.21 -3.80 12.76
N PRO A 59 -5.39 -4.88 13.56
CA PRO A 59 -6.71 -5.47 13.76
C PRO A 59 -7.65 -4.58 14.58
N ALA A 60 -8.95 -4.73 14.31
CA ALA A 60 -10.06 -4.24 15.12
C ALA A 60 -10.94 -5.42 15.57
N LEU A 61 -11.60 -5.28 16.73
CA LEU A 61 -12.56 -6.26 17.22
C LEU A 61 -13.97 -5.69 17.12
N CYS A 62 -14.84 -6.37 16.39
CA CYS A 62 -16.25 -5.99 16.26
C CYS A 62 -17.15 -6.91 17.08
N LEU A 63 -18.19 -6.33 17.67
CA LEU A 63 -19.17 -7.00 18.54
C LEU A 63 -20.57 -6.87 17.96
N ASN A 64 -21.41 -7.87 18.23
CA ASN A 64 -22.78 -7.95 17.72
C ASN A 64 -22.86 -7.71 16.20
N VAL A 65 -22.09 -8.48 15.43
CA VAL A 65 -21.85 -8.31 14.00
C VAL A 65 -23.14 -8.06 13.21
N ALA A 66 -23.10 -7.11 12.27
CA ALA A 66 -24.23 -6.76 11.42
C ALA A 66 -24.89 -7.99 10.76
N GLY A 67 -26.23 -8.02 10.77
CA GLY A 67 -27.03 -9.12 10.23
C GLY A 67 -27.17 -10.34 11.15
N CYS A 68 -26.69 -10.26 12.40
CA CYS A 68 -27.01 -11.20 13.47
C CYS A 68 -27.92 -10.54 14.53
N PRO A 69 -28.73 -11.32 15.28
CA PRO A 69 -29.41 -10.81 16.47
C PRO A 69 -28.36 -10.34 17.49
N PRO A 70 -28.41 -9.08 17.96
CA PRO A 70 -27.49 -8.60 18.98
C PRO A 70 -27.76 -9.29 20.33
N GLY A 71 -26.74 -9.37 21.17
CA GLY A 71 -26.87 -9.81 22.55
C GLY A 71 -26.24 -8.82 23.52
N VAL A 72 -26.65 -8.86 24.79
CA VAL A 72 -26.01 -8.07 25.84
C VAL A 72 -24.72 -8.79 26.27
N LEU A 73 -23.56 -8.20 25.99
CA LEU A 73 -22.25 -8.79 26.29
C LEU A 73 -21.65 -8.22 27.58
N PRO A 74 -21.91 -8.80 28.78
CA PRO A 74 -21.32 -8.31 30.02
C PRO A 74 -19.82 -8.60 30.11
N ARG A 75 -19.30 -9.52 29.29
CA ARG A 75 -17.89 -9.88 29.27
C ARG A 75 -17.45 -10.36 27.90
N VAL A 76 -16.44 -9.69 27.36
CA VAL A 76 -15.69 -10.11 26.17
C VAL A 76 -14.25 -10.42 26.61
N THR A 77 -13.77 -11.62 26.29
CA THR A 77 -12.44 -12.08 26.72
C THR A 77 -11.54 -12.24 25.51
N ILE A 78 -10.37 -11.59 25.54
CA ILE A 78 -9.37 -11.69 24.48
C ILE A 78 -8.13 -12.43 24.99
N HIS A 79 -7.77 -13.51 24.31
CA HIS A 79 -6.57 -14.30 24.57
C HIS A 79 -5.52 -14.09 23.48
N GLY A 80 -4.23 -14.10 23.87
CA GLY A 80 -3.09 -13.95 22.94
C GLY A 80 -1.98 -13.10 23.54
N GLY A 81 -0.73 -13.41 23.17
CA GLY A 81 0.47 -12.76 23.72
C GLY A 81 0.59 -11.26 23.42
N ALA A 82 -0.03 -10.79 22.34
CA ALA A 82 -0.07 -9.36 21.96
C ALA A 82 -1.48 -8.78 21.97
N ALA A 83 -2.41 -9.37 22.72
CA ALA A 83 -3.78 -8.87 22.82
C ALA A 83 -3.93 -7.64 23.73
N ALA A 84 -2.86 -7.13 24.35
CA ALA A 84 -2.94 -6.01 25.28
C ALA A 84 -3.48 -4.71 24.65
N PRO A 85 -3.01 -4.28 23.45
CA PRO A 85 -3.56 -3.10 22.78
C PRO A 85 -5.05 -3.26 22.48
N VAL A 86 -5.47 -4.43 21.99
CA VAL A 86 -6.89 -4.69 21.70
C VAL A 86 -7.74 -4.70 22.97
N ARG A 87 -7.24 -5.29 24.06
CA ARG A 87 -7.96 -5.26 25.35
C ARG A 87 -8.13 -3.84 25.88
N HIS A 88 -7.17 -2.96 25.62
CA HIS A 88 -7.26 -1.56 26.01
C HIS A 88 -8.33 -0.84 25.18
N ALA A 89 -8.28 -0.95 23.84
CA ALA A 89 -9.29 -0.36 22.96
C ALA A 89 -10.71 -0.91 23.21
N LEU A 90 -10.83 -2.20 23.55
CA LEU A 90 -12.10 -2.80 23.97
C LEU A 90 -12.63 -2.21 25.29
N ALA A 91 -11.74 -1.88 26.22
CA ALA A 91 -12.13 -1.28 27.50
C ALA A 91 -12.63 0.17 27.34
N GLU A 92 -12.32 0.85 26.24
CA GLU A 92 -12.82 2.20 25.93
C GLU A 92 -14.26 2.18 25.38
N LEU A 93 -14.79 1.03 24.96
CA LEU A 93 -16.17 0.86 24.46
C LEU A 93 -17.22 0.77 25.59
N THR A 94 -16.98 1.42 26.75
CA THR A 94 -17.55 1.14 28.09
C THR A 94 -19.07 0.93 28.20
N ASP A 95 -19.87 1.38 27.23
CA ASP A 95 -21.35 1.33 27.29
C ASP A 95 -22.02 0.67 26.07
N SER A 96 -21.25 0.14 25.11
CA SER A 96 -21.76 -0.19 23.76
C SER A 96 -22.01 -1.69 23.50
N PHE A 97 -21.92 -2.54 24.52
CA PHE A 97 -22.01 -4.00 24.35
C PHE A 97 -23.41 -4.55 24.00
N ALA A 98 -24.42 -3.69 23.96
CA ALA A 98 -25.76 -4.03 23.51
C ALA A 98 -26.09 -3.49 22.10
N ALA A 99 -25.26 -2.57 21.57
CA ALA A 99 -25.44 -2.04 20.24
C ALA A 99 -24.93 -3.04 19.19
N SER A 100 -25.55 -3.01 18.01
CA SER A 100 -25.16 -3.85 16.87
C SER A 100 -23.99 -3.24 16.10
N ASP A 101 -23.08 -4.10 15.66
CA ASP A 101 -21.93 -3.81 14.81
C ASP A 101 -20.97 -2.75 15.36
N VAL A 102 -20.67 -2.82 16.65
CA VAL A 102 -19.73 -1.90 17.31
C VAL A 102 -18.33 -2.47 17.25
N CYS A 103 -17.40 -1.71 16.68
CA CYS A 103 -15.99 -2.09 16.58
C CYS A 103 -15.10 -1.23 17.48
N THR A 104 -13.99 -1.82 17.96
CA THR A 104 -12.88 -1.04 18.50
C THR A 104 -12.21 -0.23 17.39
N GLY A 105 -11.50 0.84 17.74
CA GLY A 105 -10.50 1.39 16.83
C GLY A 105 -9.47 0.32 16.42
N ALA A 106 -8.91 0.45 15.22
CA ALA A 106 -7.80 -0.42 14.79
C ALA A 106 -6.57 -0.18 15.68
N VAL A 107 -5.95 -1.25 16.17
CA VAL A 107 -4.80 -1.16 17.09
C VAL A 107 -3.57 -1.84 16.55
N SER A 108 -2.39 -1.26 16.77
CA SER A 108 -1.12 -1.84 16.31
C SER A 108 -0.75 -3.09 17.12
N VAL A 109 -0.63 -4.22 16.43
CA VAL A 109 -0.17 -5.51 16.95
C VAL A 109 1.09 -5.92 16.21
N ARG A 110 2.24 -5.80 16.88
CA ARG A 110 3.56 -6.14 16.31
C ARG A 110 3.90 -7.62 16.49
N VAL A 111 4.29 -8.29 15.41
CA VAL A 111 4.69 -9.70 15.37
C VAL A 111 6.20 -9.80 15.05
N PRO A 112 7.09 -9.88 16.07
CA PRO A 112 8.52 -9.79 15.83
C PRO A 112 9.18 -11.11 15.46
N LEU A 113 10.16 -11.07 14.56
CA LEU A 113 10.91 -12.20 14.00
C LEU A 113 12.29 -12.36 14.66
N ARG A 114 12.33 -12.38 16.00
CA ARG A 114 13.58 -12.45 16.77
C ARG A 114 14.27 -13.82 16.66
N GLY A 115 15.60 -13.83 16.76
CA GLY A 115 16.39 -15.06 16.92
C GLY A 115 16.55 -15.89 15.65
N GLY A 116 16.58 -15.27 14.47
CA GLY A 116 16.73 -15.97 13.18
C GLY A 116 15.46 -16.68 12.69
N ILE A 117 14.32 -16.46 13.37
CA ILE A 117 13.02 -17.02 12.97
C ILE A 117 12.56 -16.32 11.68
N ARG A 118 12.47 -17.08 10.58
CA ARG A 118 12.00 -16.55 9.27
C ARG A 118 10.49 -16.46 9.10
N ARG A 119 9.73 -17.11 10.00
CA ARG A 119 8.28 -17.09 9.98
C ARG A 119 7.74 -17.21 11.40
N ARG A 120 6.88 -16.30 11.79
CA ARG A 120 6.19 -16.34 13.07
C ARG A 120 4.69 -16.28 12.85
N VAL A 121 3.97 -17.11 13.60
CA VAL A 121 2.50 -17.05 13.68
C VAL A 121 2.14 -16.58 15.06
N MET A 122 1.32 -15.54 15.13
CA MET A 122 0.66 -15.09 16.34
C MET A 122 -0.83 -15.32 16.21
N THR A 123 -1.51 -15.61 17.30
CA THR A 123 -2.95 -15.88 17.27
C THR A 123 -3.63 -15.08 18.36
N LEU A 124 -4.60 -14.28 17.95
CA LEU A 124 -5.55 -13.59 18.81
C LEU A 124 -6.85 -14.39 18.81
N ARG A 125 -7.45 -14.59 19.98
CA ARG A 125 -8.74 -15.26 20.13
C ARG A 125 -9.66 -14.36 20.91
N VAL A 126 -10.91 -14.27 20.50
CA VAL A 126 -11.97 -13.61 21.26
C VAL A 126 -13.03 -14.63 21.63
N SER A 127 -13.58 -14.50 22.83
CA SER A 127 -14.78 -15.21 23.27
C SER A 127 -15.73 -14.21 23.90
N ALA A 128 -16.96 -14.19 23.41
CA ALA A 128 -18.05 -13.34 23.87
C ALA A 128 -19.25 -14.23 24.23
N ARG A 129 -19.94 -13.89 25.32
CA ARG A 129 -21.14 -14.60 25.77
C ARG A 129 -22.23 -13.59 26.03
N ALA A 130 -23.41 -13.84 25.49
CA ALA A 130 -24.62 -13.06 25.68
C ALA A 130 -25.61 -13.86 26.57
N PRO A 131 -25.67 -13.61 27.89
CA PRO A 131 -26.50 -14.41 28.80
C PRO A 131 -28.01 -14.28 28.55
N ASP A 132 -28.44 -13.13 28.04
CA ASP A 132 -29.82 -12.80 27.68
C ASP A 132 -30.36 -13.69 26.55
N THR A 133 -29.51 -14.02 25.57
CA THR A 133 -29.86 -14.88 24.43
C THR A 133 -29.31 -16.30 24.56
N GLY A 134 -28.42 -16.54 25.51
CA GLY A 134 -27.66 -17.80 25.66
C GLY A 134 -26.60 -18.02 24.58
N GLN A 135 -26.36 -17.04 23.70
CA GLN A 135 -25.40 -17.16 22.60
C GLN A 135 -23.95 -17.09 23.10
N VAL A 136 -23.07 -17.78 22.39
CA VAL A 136 -21.61 -17.72 22.55
C VAL A 136 -21.01 -17.49 21.17
N GLY A 137 -20.15 -16.49 21.05
CA GLY A 137 -19.37 -16.21 19.85
C GLY A 137 -17.89 -16.37 20.16
N GLU A 138 -17.16 -17.05 19.28
CA GLU A 138 -15.73 -17.23 19.38
C GLU A 138 -15.10 -16.97 18.02
N ASP A 139 -14.05 -16.15 17.99
CA ASP A 139 -13.33 -15.93 16.74
C ASP A 139 -11.83 -15.90 16.94
N ARG A 140 -11.09 -16.16 15.85
CA ARG A 140 -9.64 -16.33 15.87
C ARG A 140 -8.98 -15.65 14.68
N LEU A 141 -8.10 -14.70 14.97
CA LEU A 141 -7.21 -14.08 14.01
C LEU A 141 -5.80 -14.67 14.10
N ARG A 142 -5.29 -15.20 12.99
CA ARG A 142 -3.91 -15.66 12.83
C ARG A 142 -3.12 -14.62 12.04
N LEU A 143 -2.16 -13.98 12.71
CA LEU A 143 -1.23 -13.05 12.10
C LEU A 143 0.06 -13.81 11.77
N VAL A 144 0.39 -13.92 10.50
CA VAL A 144 1.58 -14.62 10.02
C VAL A 144 2.55 -13.58 9.49
N CYS A 145 3.66 -13.38 10.19
CA CYS A 145 4.75 -12.55 9.71
C CYS A 145 5.86 -13.44 9.14
N THR A 146 6.40 -13.08 7.98
CA THR A 146 7.58 -13.71 7.37
C THR A 146 8.69 -12.70 7.20
N ALA A 147 9.93 -13.10 7.47
CA ALA A 147 11.10 -12.23 7.41
C ALA A 147 11.40 -11.77 5.99
N ALA A 148 11.78 -10.49 5.89
CA ALA A 148 12.56 -9.92 4.81
C ALA A 148 13.97 -10.55 4.74
N GLY A 149 14.61 -10.52 3.58
CA GLY A 149 16.02 -10.85 3.39
C GLY A 149 16.34 -12.33 3.18
N THR A 150 15.45 -13.16 2.63
CA THR A 150 15.85 -14.54 2.28
C THR A 150 16.73 -14.56 1.02
N ALA A 151 17.69 -15.50 0.91
CA ALA A 151 18.56 -15.65 -0.27
C ALA A 151 17.83 -15.92 -1.61
N LEU A 152 16.51 -16.05 -1.59
CA LEU A 152 15.64 -16.24 -2.76
C LEU A 152 14.92 -14.96 -3.19
N GLU A 153 15.00 -13.89 -2.38
CA GLU A 153 14.35 -12.63 -2.68
C GLU A 153 14.93 -11.99 -3.93
N ARG A 154 14.02 -11.34 -4.65
CA ARG A 154 14.34 -10.68 -5.91
C ARG A 154 13.50 -9.43 -6.07
N ALA A 155 14.10 -8.38 -6.60
CA ALA A 155 13.34 -7.31 -7.23
C ALA A 155 12.66 -7.88 -8.47
N VAL A 156 11.43 -7.44 -8.72
CA VAL A 156 10.74 -7.46 -10.00
C VAL A 156 10.87 -6.04 -10.53
N VAL A 157 11.46 -5.90 -11.69
CA VAL A 157 11.77 -4.62 -12.32
C VAL A 157 10.99 -4.54 -13.61
N VAL A 158 10.17 -3.49 -13.73
CA VAL A 158 9.62 -3.07 -15.02
C VAL A 158 10.73 -2.36 -15.78
N THR A 159 10.97 -2.81 -17.00
CA THR A 159 11.93 -2.20 -17.92
C THR A 159 11.23 -1.79 -19.20
N THR A 160 11.59 -0.63 -19.74
CA THR A 160 10.90 -0.07 -20.91
C THR A 160 11.76 0.94 -21.65
N ASP A 161 11.60 1.00 -22.97
CA ASP A 161 12.06 2.08 -23.85
C ASP A 161 10.91 3.03 -24.29
N PHE A 162 9.75 2.89 -23.64
CA PHE A 162 8.45 3.53 -23.96
C PHE A 162 7.79 3.07 -25.25
N GLU A 163 8.37 2.11 -25.97
CA GLU A 163 7.74 1.40 -27.09
C GLU A 163 7.45 -0.07 -26.74
N THR A 164 8.32 -0.67 -25.93
CA THR A 164 8.29 -2.06 -25.46
C THR A 164 8.41 -2.11 -23.94
N GLY A 165 7.54 -2.88 -23.29
CA GLY A 165 7.63 -3.16 -21.85
C GLY A 165 8.06 -4.60 -21.59
N LEU A 166 9.02 -4.79 -20.69
CA LEU A 166 9.52 -6.10 -20.26
C LEU A 166 9.63 -6.18 -18.74
N LEU A 167 9.69 -7.41 -18.23
CA LEU A 167 10.05 -7.67 -16.84
C LEU A 167 11.49 -8.18 -16.75
N ALA A 168 12.18 -7.77 -15.70
CA ALA A 168 13.38 -8.41 -15.21
C ALA A 168 13.21 -8.79 -13.74
N THR A 169 14.00 -9.75 -13.28
CA THR A 169 14.16 -10.03 -11.85
C THR A 169 15.60 -9.88 -11.46
N VAL A 170 15.90 -9.28 -10.31
CA VAL A 170 17.27 -9.15 -9.80
C VAL A 170 17.33 -9.69 -8.38
N GLY A 171 18.17 -10.69 -8.12
CA GLY A 171 18.35 -11.21 -6.76
C GLY A 171 18.78 -10.12 -5.77
N VAL A 172 18.14 -10.05 -4.61
CA VAL A 172 18.52 -9.09 -3.56
C VAL A 172 19.90 -9.44 -3.01
N ALA A 173 20.16 -10.72 -2.75
CA ALA A 173 21.47 -11.18 -2.33
C ALA A 173 22.48 -11.21 -3.48
N ARG A 174 23.75 -10.95 -3.16
CA ARG A 174 24.88 -11.17 -4.09
C ARG A 174 24.91 -12.64 -4.55
N PRO A 175 25.19 -12.91 -5.84
CA PRO A 175 25.74 -11.99 -6.84
C PRO A 175 24.68 -11.21 -7.67
N HIS A 176 23.49 -10.91 -7.13
CA HIS A 176 22.42 -10.17 -7.81
C HIS A 176 22.05 -10.76 -9.17
N ARG A 177 21.69 -12.05 -9.16
CA ARG A 177 21.38 -12.79 -10.39
C ARG A 177 20.20 -12.15 -11.12
N VAL A 178 20.38 -11.85 -12.39
CA VAL A 178 19.34 -11.30 -13.26
C VAL A 178 18.61 -12.42 -13.99
N GLY A 179 17.29 -12.29 -14.14
CA GLY A 179 16.45 -13.14 -14.96
C GLY A 179 15.47 -12.30 -15.78
N HIS A 180 15.00 -12.84 -16.91
CA HIS A 180 14.06 -12.16 -17.81
C HIS A 180 12.82 -13.02 -18.00
N PRO A 181 11.78 -12.85 -17.16
CA PRO A 181 10.49 -13.50 -17.35
C PRO A 181 9.93 -13.23 -18.75
N GLY A 182 9.38 -14.25 -19.41
CA GLY A 182 8.74 -14.12 -20.72
C GLY A 182 7.32 -13.54 -20.67
N THR A 183 6.90 -12.96 -19.55
CA THR A 183 5.57 -12.40 -19.37
C THR A 183 5.52 -11.01 -20.01
N PRO A 184 4.63 -10.77 -20.99
CA PRO A 184 4.50 -9.47 -21.61
C PRO A 184 3.80 -8.48 -20.68
N ILE A 185 4.24 -7.24 -20.73
CA ILE A 185 3.64 -6.08 -20.08
C ILE A 185 3.55 -4.92 -21.08
N HIS A 186 2.79 -3.89 -20.77
CA HIS A 186 2.72 -2.68 -21.59
C HIS A 186 4.00 -1.84 -21.47
N ALA A 187 4.30 -1.03 -22.49
CA ALA A 187 5.48 -0.16 -22.50
C ALA A 187 5.42 0.97 -21.47
N ASP A 188 4.21 1.35 -21.09
CA ASP A 188 3.95 2.23 -19.96
C ASP A 188 3.29 1.42 -18.84
N ALA A 189 4.11 0.94 -17.91
CA ALA A 189 3.68 0.11 -16.81
C ALA A 189 4.46 0.40 -15.53
N VAL A 190 3.78 0.26 -14.40
CA VAL A 190 4.41 0.24 -13.07
C VAL A 190 4.04 -1.06 -12.36
N VAL A 191 4.77 -1.37 -11.28
CA VAL A 191 4.59 -2.64 -10.56
C VAL A 191 4.27 -2.41 -9.10
N ARG A 192 3.29 -3.17 -8.60
CA ARG A 192 2.99 -3.36 -7.18
C ARG A 192 3.25 -4.76 -6.73
N VAL A 193 3.82 -4.88 -5.54
CA VAL A 193 3.85 -6.15 -4.82
C VAL A 193 3.00 -5.99 -3.58
N SER A 194 2.06 -6.91 -3.41
CA SER A 194 1.25 -6.99 -2.20
C SER A 194 0.94 -8.46 -1.91
N GLY A 195 1.26 -8.87 -0.69
CA GLY A 195 1.07 -10.25 -0.26
C GLY A 195 1.96 -11.22 -1.03
N ASP A 196 1.37 -12.14 -1.79
CA ASP A 196 2.12 -13.13 -2.59
C ASP A 196 1.91 -12.99 -4.10
N ARG A 197 1.52 -11.80 -4.54
CA ARG A 197 1.26 -11.46 -5.94
C ARG A 197 2.01 -10.21 -6.36
N VAL A 198 2.22 -10.13 -7.67
CA VAL A 198 2.71 -8.94 -8.34
C VAL A 198 1.59 -8.42 -9.23
N TYR A 199 1.32 -7.13 -9.15
CA TYR A 199 0.33 -6.45 -9.97
C TYR A 199 1.07 -5.50 -10.89
N VAL A 200 0.95 -5.71 -12.19
CA VAL A 200 1.43 -4.76 -13.18
C VAL A 200 0.25 -3.88 -13.54
N VAL A 201 0.41 -2.58 -13.29
CA VAL A 201 -0.55 -1.55 -13.67
C VAL A 201 -0.10 -1.04 -15.03
N ASN A 202 -0.77 -1.49 -16.09
CA ASN A 202 -0.49 -1.06 -17.46
C ASN A 202 -1.26 0.24 -17.69
N ARG A 203 -0.52 1.34 -17.74
CA ARG A 203 -1.01 2.72 -17.63
C ARG A 203 -1.53 3.24 -18.98
N PHE A 204 -1.00 4.35 -19.49
CA PHE A 204 -1.53 5.04 -20.66
C PHE A 204 -1.52 4.13 -21.88
N LEU A 205 -2.66 4.02 -22.58
CA LEU A 205 -2.93 3.09 -23.70
C LEU A 205 -2.90 1.59 -23.37
N GLY A 206 -2.37 1.21 -22.19
CA GLY A 206 -2.44 -0.15 -21.66
C GLY A 206 -3.80 -0.42 -20.99
N ASP A 207 -4.26 0.52 -20.17
CA ASP A 207 -5.59 0.58 -19.56
C ASP A 207 -6.06 -0.73 -18.91
N ASN A 208 -5.16 -1.42 -18.20
CA ASN A 208 -5.48 -2.70 -17.57
C ASN A 208 -4.65 -3.00 -16.32
N LEU A 209 -5.23 -3.81 -15.44
CA LEU A 209 -4.52 -4.42 -14.31
C LEU A 209 -4.17 -5.86 -14.65
N GLN A 210 -2.91 -6.23 -14.47
CA GLN A 210 -2.40 -7.58 -14.70
C GLN A 210 -1.87 -8.20 -13.40
N VAL A 211 -2.38 -9.37 -13.02
CA VAL A 211 -1.99 -10.09 -11.79
C VAL A 211 -1.04 -11.23 -12.16
N LEU A 212 0.13 -11.28 -11.53
CA LEU A 212 1.18 -12.27 -11.78
C LEU A 212 1.48 -13.12 -10.55
N ASP A 213 1.90 -14.38 -10.79
CA ASP A 213 2.36 -15.30 -9.75
C ASP A 213 3.90 -15.40 -9.72
N PRO A 214 4.58 -14.80 -8.72
CA PRO A 214 6.03 -14.86 -8.61
C PRO A 214 6.58 -16.27 -8.37
N ARG A 215 5.75 -17.21 -7.89
CA ARG A 215 6.14 -18.63 -7.69
C ARG A 215 6.06 -19.45 -8.97
N ARG A 216 5.38 -18.92 -10.00
CA ARG A 216 5.26 -19.54 -11.33
C ARG A 216 5.99 -18.74 -12.39
N GLY A 217 7.13 -18.14 -12.03
CA GLY A 217 7.96 -17.37 -12.95
C GLY A 217 7.29 -16.09 -13.45
N LEU A 218 6.48 -15.44 -12.61
CA LEU A 218 5.72 -14.23 -12.95
C LEU A 218 4.70 -14.44 -14.07
N ARG A 219 4.14 -15.65 -14.20
CA ARG A 219 3.08 -15.93 -15.17
C ARG A 219 1.83 -15.13 -14.84
N THR A 220 1.20 -14.54 -15.87
CA THR A 220 -0.10 -13.89 -15.77
C THR A 220 -1.17 -14.88 -15.30
N LEU A 221 -1.88 -14.50 -14.25
CA LEU A 221 -3.07 -15.19 -13.73
C LEU A 221 -4.35 -14.54 -14.25
N LEU A 222 -4.37 -13.20 -14.28
CA LEU A 222 -5.50 -12.39 -14.69
C LEU A 222 -4.98 -11.12 -15.36
N GLN A 223 -5.66 -10.64 -16.40
CA GLN A 223 -5.36 -9.35 -17.02
C GLN A 223 -6.66 -8.75 -17.54
N CYS A 224 -7.13 -7.66 -16.92
CA CYS A 224 -8.44 -7.11 -17.20
C CYS A 224 -8.40 -5.59 -17.35
N SER A 225 -9.15 -5.09 -18.33
CA SER A 225 -9.21 -3.66 -18.59
C SER A 225 -9.80 -2.88 -17.42
N THR A 226 -9.26 -1.68 -17.19
CA THR A 226 -9.75 -0.65 -16.26
C THR A 226 -10.62 0.41 -16.97
N GLY A 227 -11.01 0.11 -18.22
CA GLY A 227 -11.72 1.00 -19.14
C GLY A 227 -10.77 1.65 -20.15
N PRO A 228 -11.08 1.67 -21.46
CA PRO A 228 -10.23 2.32 -22.46
C PRO A 228 -9.96 3.79 -22.13
N GLY A 229 -8.71 4.23 -22.26
CA GLY A 229 -8.23 5.57 -21.92
C GLY A 229 -8.43 5.95 -20.45
N SER A 230 -8.37 4.98 -19.53
CA SER A 230 -8.51 5.22 -18.10
C SER A 230 -7.20 5.60 -17.42
N ASN A 231 -6.07 5.19 -18.02
CA ASN A 231 -4.73 5.42 -17.53
C ASN A 231 -4.60 5.09 -16.03
N PRO A 232 -4.69 3.80 -15.64
CA PRO A 232 -4.60 3.46 -14.23
C PRO A 232 -3.19 3.72 -13.70
N HIS A 233 -3.04 4.27 -12.49
CA HIS A 233 -1.73 4.63 -11.94
C HIS A 233 -1.31 3.77 -10.74
N ASP A 234 -2.27 3.31 -9.92
CA ASP A 234 -1.99 2.52 -8.73
C ASP A 234 -3.11 1.49 -8.44
N VAL A 235 -2.77 0.49 -7.63
CA VAL A 235 -3.69 -0.52 -7.09
C VAL A 235 -3.45 -0.72 -5.59
N ALA A 236 -4.52 -0.64 -4.80
CA ALA A 236 -4.49 -0.86 -3.35
C ALA A 236 -5.33 -2.09 -3.00
N LEU A 237 -4.68 -3.15 -2.51
CA LEU A 237 -5.34 -4.39 -2.12
C LEU A 237 -5.83 -4.33 -0.68
N VAL A 238 -7.12 -4.53 -0.50
CA VAL A 238 -7.74 -4.55 0.83
C VAL A 238 -8.16 -5.95 1.28
N ALA A 239 -8.43 -6.84 0.32
CA ALA A 239 -8.64 -8.26 0.53
C ALA A 239 -8.17 -9.06 -0.70
N PRO A 240 -8.00 -10.39 -0.62
CA PRO A 240 -7.62 -11.21 -1.78
C PRO A 240 -8.56 -11.03 -2.98
N ASP A 241 -9.82 -10.68 -2.73
CA ASP A 241 -10.87 -10.51 -3.72
C ASP A 241 -11.34 -9.05 -3.84
N LYS A 242 -10.71 -8.09 -3.16
CA LYS A 242 -11.10 -6.67 -3.23
C LYS A 242 -9.87 -5.78 -3.32
N ALA A 243 -9.81 -4.96 -4.36
CA ALA A 243 -8.81 -3.91 -4.53
C ALA A 243 -9.45 -2.63 -5.09
N TYR A 244 -8.77 -1.51 -4.87
CA TYR A 244 -9.07 -0.24 -5.55
C TYR A 244 -8.05 0.02 -6.64
N VAL A 245 -8.46 0.65 -7.74
CA VAL A 245 -7.59 1.02 -8.85
C VAL A 245 -7.84 2.49 -9.21
N THR A 246 -6.80 3.33 -9.08
CA THR A 246 -6.85 4.72 -9.56
C THR A 246 -6.93 4.75 -11.07
N ARG A 247 -7.59 5.77 -11.61
CA ARG A 247 -7.81 5.94 -13.05
C ARG A 247 -7.56 7.42 -13.37
N TYR A 248 -6.33 7.75 -13.69
CA TYR A 248 -5.84 9.12 -13.83
C TYR A 248 -6.68 9.96 -14.81
N ASP A 249 -7.13 9.34 -15.90
CA ASP A 249 -7.92 10.00 -16.94
C ASP A 249 -9.43 9.91 -16.71
N ARG A 250 -9.88 9.60 -15.48
CA ARG A 250 -11.29 9.38 -15.16
C ARG A 250 -11.64 9.97 -13.80
N ALA A 251 -12.91 10.26 -13.60
CA ALA A 251 -13.40 10.80 -12.33
C ALA A 251 -13.71 9.71 -11.30
N GLU A 252 -13.85 8.45 -11.71
CA GLU A 252 -14.25 7.37 -10.80
C GLU A 252 -13.10 6.43 -10.45
N LEU A 253 -12.88 6.24 -9.15
CA LEU A 253 -12.03 5.18 -8.60
C LEU A 253 -12.74 3.83 -8.77
N TRP A 254 -12.04 2.80 -9.24
CA TRP A 254 -12.66 1.48 -9.41
C TRP A 254 -12.44 0.57 -8.23
N ILE A 255 -13.46 -0.23 -7.91
CA ILE A 255 -13.42 -1.37 -7.00
C ILE A 255 -13.39 -2.63 -7.86
N VAL A 256 -12.40 -3.48 -7.64
CA VAL A 256 -12.15 -4.67 -8.49
C VAL A 256 -11.90 -5.94 -7.67
N ASP A 257 -12.08 -7.09 -8.31
CA ASP A 257 -11.70 -8.41 -7.84
C ASP A 257 -10.43 -8.93 -8.53
N PRO A 258 -9.25 -8.80 -7.91
CA PRO A 258 -8.02 -9.31 -8.49
C PRO A 258 -7.93 -10.86 -8.49
N ALA A 259 -8.83 -11.55 -7.77
CA ALA A 259 -8.90 -13.01 -7.71
C ALA A 259 -10.01 -13.61 -8.59
N ALA A 260 -10.72 -12.77 -9.36
CA ALA A 260 -11.75 -13.24 -10.28
C ALA A 260 -11.20 -14.29 -11.25
N SER A 261 -11.99 -15.32 -11.52
CA SER A 261 -11.61 -16.39 -12.46
C SER A 261 -11.63 -15.92 -13.92
N ALA A 262 -12.30 -14.79 -14.22
CA ALA A 262 -12.38 -14.16 -15.53
C ALA A 262 -12.71 -12.67 -15.39
N CYS A 263 -12.41 -11.87 -16.42
CA CYS A 263 -12.63 -10.42 -16.40
C CYS A 263 -14.09 -9.99 -16.26
N ALA A 264 -15.06 -10.87 -16.56
CA ALA A 264 -16.47 -10.58 -16.32
C ALA A 264 -16.79 -10.35 -14.83
N GLY A 265 -16.01 -10.95 -13.92
CA GLY A 265 -16.13 -10.75 -12.47
C GLY A 265 -15.11 -9.76 -11.89
N PHE A 266 -14.30 -9.11 -12.73
CA PHE A 266 -13.24 -8.22 -12.28
C PHE A 266 -13.78 -6.90 -11.73
N PHE A 267 -14.72 -6.25 -12.42
CA PHE A 267 -15.29 -4.98 -11.95
C PHE A 267 -16.38 -5.23 -10.90
N ARG A 268 -16.25 -4.59 -9.74
CA ARG A 268 -17.21 -4.70 -8.62
C ARG A 268 -18.02 -3.43 -8.38
N GLY A 269 -17.48 -2.26 -8.72
CA GLY A 269 -18.14 -0.98 -8.50
C GLY A 269 -17.19 0.19 -8.73
N ALA A 270 -17.68 1.40 -8.52
CA ALA A 270 -16.88 2.61 -8.64
C ALA A 270 -17.30 3.65 -7.59
N ILE A 271 -16.35 4.49 -7.20
CA ILE A 271 -16.54 5.62 -6.27
C ILE A 271 -16.30 6.90 -7.06
N ASP A 272 -17.28 7.80 -7.07
CA ASP A 272 -17.21 9.07 -7.79
C ASP A 272 -16.33 10.08 -7.05
N LEU A 273 -15.22 10.48 -7.68
CA LEU A 273 -14.31 11.53 -7.21
C LEU A 273 -14.39 12.80 -8.09
N ALA A 274 -15.35 12.92 -8.99
CA ALA A 274 -15.61 14.14 -9.76
C ALA A 274 -15.74 15.42 -8.91
N PRO A 275 -16.27 15.38 -7.65
CA PRO A 275 -16.34 16.57 -6.81
C PRO A 275 -14.99 17.24 -6.50
N TRP A 276 -13.87 16.53 -6.70
CA TRP A 276 -12.51 17.07 -6.51
C TRP A 276 -11.79 17.40 -7.83
N GLY A 277 -12.46 17.21 -8.97
CA GLY A 277 -11.90 17.57 -10.27
C GLY A 277 -11.72 19.07 -10.44
N ASP A 278 -10.88 19.46 -11.40
CA ASP A 278 -10.63 20.86 -11.72
C ASP A 278 -11.34 21.34 -13.00
N GLY A 279 -10.77 22.29 -13.73
CA GLY A 279 -11.36 22.91 -14.91
C GLY A 279 -11.64 21.93 -16.05
N ASP A 280 -10.95 20.78 -16.10
CA ASP A 280 -11.21 19.72 -17.06
C ASP A 280 -12.15 18.60 -16.52
N GLY A 281 -12.57 18.72 -15.26
CA GLY A 281 -13.50 17.82 -14.59
C GLY A 281 -12.89 16.52 -14.07
N LEU A 282 -11.57 16.33 -14.20
CA LEU A 282 -10.86 15.17 -13.69
C LEU A 282 -10.04 15.55 -12.44
N PRO A 283 -9.91 14.62 -11.47
CA PRO A 283 -9.15 14.86 -10.24
C PRO A 283 -7.70 14.33 -10.29
N GLU A 284 -7.31 13.65 -11.37
CA GLU A 284 -5.99 13.04 -11.57
C GLU A 284 -5.58 12.17 -10.36
N MET A 285 -6.38 11.11 -10.10
CA MET A 285 -6.05 10.12 -9.08
C MET A 285 -4.73 9.42 -9.41
N ASP A 286 -3.76 9.47 -8.50
CA ASP A 286 -2.43 8.89 -8.71
C ASP A 286 -2.15 7.72 -7.75
N GLN A 287 -1.68 8.02 -6.54
CA GLN A 287 -1.21 7.06 -5.55
C GLN A 287 -2.24 6.75 -4.47
N MET A 288 -2.09 5.59 -3.82
CA MET A 288 -2.92 5.20 -2.68
C MET A 288 -2.13 4.70 -1.48
N ALA A 289 -2.74 4.82 -0.29
CA ALA A 289 -2.31 4.14 0.93
C ALA A 289 -3.49 3.64 1.77
N LEU A 290 -3.26 2.51 2.44
CA LEU A 290 -4.21 1.94 3.40
C LEU A 290 -3.74 2.19 4.83
N VAL A 291 -4.57 2.87 5.62
CA VAL A 291 -4.36 3.03 7.08
C VAL A 291 -5.62 2.61 7.81
N GLY A 292 -5.58 1.44 8.44
CA GLY A 292 -6.79 0.94 9.07
C GLY A 292 -7.86 0.62 8.02
N ASP A 293 -9.10 0.97 8.33
CA ASP A 293 -10.25 0.90 7.43
C ASP A 293 -10.30 2.06 6.42
N ARG A 294 -9.30 2.93 6.37
CA ARG A 294 -9.24 4.09 5.48
C ARG A 294 -8.30 3.85 4.31
N LEU A 295 -8.80 4.13 3.11
CA LEU A 295 -8.01 4.32 1.91
C LEU A 295 -7.80 5.82 1.70
N PHE A 296 -6.57 6.22 1.47
CA PHE A 296 -6.19 7.58 1.07
C PHE A 296 -5.81 7.53 -0.40
N VAL A 297 -6.38 8.44 -1.20
CA VAL A 297 -6.14 8.55 -2.65
C VAL A 297 -5.59 9.94 -2.94
N SER A 298 -4.38 10.04 -3.49
CA SER A 298 -3.83 11.33 -3.91
C SER A 298 -4.47 11.81 -5.20
N LEU A 299 -4.70 13.11 -5.25
CA LEU A 299 -5.24 13.84 -6.40
C LEU A 299 -4.23 14.91 -6.82
N GLU A 300 -3.67 14.79 -8.01
CA GLU A 300 -2.70 15.77 -8.52
C GLU A 300 -3.36 17.11 -8.86
N ARG A 301 -4.59 17.07 -9.41
CA ARG A 301 -5.37 18.24 -9.86
C ARG A 301 -4.61 19.05 -10.93
N LEU A 302 -4.34 18.41 -12.07
CA LEU A 302 -3.65 19.00 -13.20
C LEU A 302 -4.63 19.28 -14.35
N ASP A 303 -4.78 20.56 -14.70
CA ASP A 303 -5.72 20.96 -15.73
C ASP A 303 -5.13 20.73 -17.13
N ARG A 304 -5.65 19.72 -17.85
CA ARG A 304 -5.23 19.42 -19.22
C ARG A 304 -5.49 20.54 -20.21
N ASN A 305 -6.52 21.35 -19.98
CA ASN A 305 -6.80 22.52 -20.83
C ASN A 305 -5.74 23.61 -20.65
N ARG A 306 -4.89 23.48 -19.61
CA ARG A 306 -3.77 24.37 -19.31
C ARG A 306 -2.42 23.64 -19.37
N GLN A 307 -2.32 22.63 -20.24
CA GLN A 307 -1.09 21.86 -20.46
C GLN A 307 -0.60 21.14 -19.19
N PHE A 308 -1.53 20.55 -18.43
CA PHE A 308 -1.25 19.86 -17.17
C PHE A 308 -0.63 20.79 -16.10
N ALA A 309 -1.01 22.07 -16.11
CA ALA A 309 -0.59 22.99 -15.06
C ALA A 309 -1.38 22.68 -13.76
N PRO A 310 -0.73 22.71 -12.59
CA PRO A 310 -1.44 22.54 -11.32
C PRO A 310 -2.58 23.55 -11.16
N ALA A 311 -3.78 23.06 -10.86
CA ALA A 311 -5.00 23.87 -10.77
C ALA A 311 -5.29 24.40 -9.36
N GLY A 312 -4.45 24.05 -8.39
CA GLY A 312 -4.58 24.45 -7.00
C GLY A 312 -3.81 23.50 -6.09
N ARG A 313 -4.09 23.57 -4.78
CA ARG A 313 -3.51 22.62 -3.81
C ARG A 313 -4.03 21.21 -4.09
N SER A 314 -3.17 20.20 -3.95
CA SER A 314 -3.56 18.80 -4.08
C SER A 314 -4.41 18.36 -2.88
N ALA A 315 -4.97 17.15 -2.97
CA ALA A 315 -5.74 16.57 -1.88
C ALA A 315 -5.49 15.08 -1.72
N LEU A 316 -5.70 14.58 -0.49
CA LEU A 316 -5.98 13.17 -0.26
C LEU A 316 -7.46 12.98 -0.01
N VAL A 317 -8.15 12.23 -0.86
CA VAL A 317 -9.52 11.78 -0.57
C VAL A 317 -9.47 10.57 0.36
N VAL A 318 -10.32 10.56 1.37
CA VAL A 318 -10.38 9.53 2.41
C VAL A 318 -11.64 8.70 2.20
N ILE A 319 -11.46 7.40 1.99
CA ILE A 319 -12.54 6.44 1.70
C ILE A 319 -12.58 5.41 2.82
N ASP A 320 -13.77 5.17 3.37
CA ASP A 320 -14.03 4.03 4.24
C ASP A 320 -14.14 2.76 3.38
N THR A 321 -13.22 1.83 3.62
CA THR A 321 -13.08 0.61 2.82
C THR A 321 -14.10 -0.48 3.13
N THR A 322 -14.87 -0.32 4.22
CA THR A 322 -15.95 -1.23 4.61
C THR A 322 -17.24 -0.88 3.88
N THR A 323 -17.51 0.41 3.73
CA THR A 323 -18.74 0.97 3.16
C THR A 323 -18.58 1.48 1.73
N ASP A 324 -17.34 1.59 1.24
CA ASP A 324 -17.02 2.15 -0.07
C ASP A 324 -17.51 3.60 -0.22
N GLN A 325 -17.50 4.36 0.88
CA GLN A 325 -17.94 5.75 0.91
C GLN A 325 -16.79 6.71 1.14
N VAL A 326 -16.82 7.86 0.46
CA VAL A 326 -15.94 8.98 0.79
C VAL A 326 -16.36 9.54 2.16
N THR A 327 -15.42 9.60 3.09
CA THR A 327 -15.65 10.09 4.46
C THR A 327 -14.98 11.43 4.73
N GLY A 328 -14.10 11.89 3.84
CA GLY A 328 -13.50 13.21 3.92
C GLY A 328 -12.45 13.44 2.84
N ALA A 329 -11.82 14.60 2.90
CA ALA A 329 -10.65 14.93 2.11
C ALA A 329 -9.72 15.84 2.92
N ILE A 330 -8.42 15.74 2.65
CA ILE A 330 -7.36 16.53 3.28
C ILE A 330 -6.73 17.37 2.18
N GLU A 331 -6.84 18.70 2.28
CA GLU A 331 -6.12 19.60 1.38
C GLU A 331 -4.64 19.67 1.79
N LEU A 332 -3.76 19.29 0.87
CA LEU A 332 -2.31 19.20 1.08
C LEU A 332 -1.63 20.56 0.91
N SER A 333 -0.44 20.76 1.46
CA SER A 333 0.23 22.07 1.53
C SER A 333 0.60 22.66 0.17
N GLY A 334 1.03 21.83 -0.76
CA GLY A 334 1.38 22.17 -2.13
C GLY A 334 0.37 21.62 -3.14
N ALA A 335 0.86 21.46 -4.36
CA ALA A 335 0.12 21.01 -5.52
C ALA A 335 0.85 19.86 -6.20
N ASN A 336 0.17 19.15 -7.10
CA ASN A 336 0.71 18.03 -7.85
C ASN A 336 1.30 16.94 -6.93
N ALA A 337 0.43 16.31 -6.14
CA ALA A 337 0.78 15.19 -5.26
C ALA A 337 1.17 13.94 -6.07
N PHE A 338 2.44 13.91 -6.48
CA PHE A 338 3.00 13.03 -7.49
C PHE A 338 4.29 12.35 -6.97
N SER A 339 4.42 11.07 -7.30
CA SER A 339 5.69 10.33 -7.26
C SER A 339 5.71 9.38 -8.44
N GLU A 340 6.85 9.23 -9.11
CA GLU A 340 6.95 8.38 -10.31
C GLU A 340 6.66 6.91 -10.00
N THR A 341 7.07 6.47 -8.82
CA THR A 341 6.71 5.14 -8.30
C THR A 341 5.39 5.25 -7.61
N ALA A 342 4.58 4.21 -7.68
CA ALA A 342 3.26 4.33 -7.11
C ALA A 342 3.32 4.35 -5.55
N GLY A 343 2.25 4.84 -4.93
CA GLY A 343 1.90 4.62 -3.52
C GLY A 343 2.44 5.61 -2.51
N ILE A 344 1.66 5.79 -1.46
CA ILE A 344 1.97 6.72 -0.38
C ILE A 344 2.65 5.93 0.75
N ALA A 345 3.89 6.28 1.06
CA ALA A 345 4.66 5.63 2.13
C ALA A 345 4.21 6.09 3.53
N ARG A 346 4.54 5.30 4.56
CA ARG A 346 4.39 5.69 5.96
C ARG A 346 5.72 6.16 6.54
N ASP A 347 5.67 7.23 7.33
CA ASP A 347 6.80 7.68 8.11
C ASP A 347 7.13 6.62 9.18
N PRO A 348 8.34 6.06 9.20
CA PRO A 348 8.70 5.01 10.13
C PRO A 348 8.78 5.45 11.60
N VAL A 349 8.80 6.76 11.85
CA VAL A 349 8.87 7.34 13.20
C VAL A 349 7.49 7.75 13.68
N THR A 350 6.71 8.46 12.85
CA THR A 350 5.44 9.04 13.28
C THR A 350 4.23 8.21 12.88
N GLY A 351 4.35 7.35 11.86
CA GLY A 351 3.22 6.66 11.23
C GLY A 351 2.35 7.56 10.35
N ASP A 352 2.74 8.83 10.16
CA ASP A 352 2.09 9.74 9.21
C ASP A 352 2.23 9.19 7.78
N LEU A 353 1.31 9.57 6.90
CA LEU A 353 1.49 9.39 5.46
C LEU A 353 2.52 10.41 4.94
N LEU A 354 3.34 9.99 3.99
CA LEU A 354 4.34 10.83 3.33
C LEU A 354 3.93 11.06 1.89
N VAL A 355 3.76 12.32 1.51
CA VAL A 355 3.30 12.71 0.16
C VAL A 355 4.32 13.67 -0.45
N ALA A 356 4.84 13.33 -1.62
CA ALA A 356 5.57 14.27 -2.45
C ALA A 356 4.59 15.15 -3.20
N GLU A 357 4.86 16.46 -3.21
CA GLU A 357 4.07 17.45 -3.90
C GLU A 357 5.04 18.22 -4.80
N ALA A 358 5.06 17.89 -6.09
CA ALA A 358 6.07 18.37 -7.03
C ALA A 358 5.76 19.76 -7.60
N GLY A 359 4.59 20.31 -7.28
CA GLY A 359 4.11 21.57 -7.84
C GLY A 359 4.21 21.57 -9.37
N ASN A 360 4.89 22.58 -9.92
CA ASN A 360 5.31 22.51 -11.32
C ASN A 360 6.63 21.74 -11.42
N ILE A 361 6.58 20.51 -11.91
CA ILE A 361 7.75 19.62 -11.99
C ILE A 361 8.97 20.20 -12.74
N PHE A 362 8.76 21.21 -13.60
CA PHE A 362 9.83 21.89 -14.33
C PHE A 362 10.40 23.13 -13.63
N LYS A 363 9.95 23.42 -12.40
CA LYS A 363 10.34 24.58 -11.62
C LYS A 363 10.49 24.18 -10.16
N ALA A 364 11.65 24.45 -9.58
CA ALA A 364 11.87 24.18 -8.16
C ALA A 364 11.28 25.27 -7.26
N GLY A 365 10.91 24.87 -6.04
CA GLY A 365 10.64 25.77 -4.93
C GLY A 365 9.15 26.02 -4.67
N ASP A 366 8.25 25.31 -5.33
CA ASP A 366 6.81 25.31 -5.02
C ASP A 366 6.27 23.97 -4.50
N GLY A 367 7.17 23.03 -4.22
CA GLY A 367 6.86 21.71 -3.66
C GLY A 367 7.72 21.27 -2.48
N GLY A 368 7.52 20.01 -2.09
CA GLY A 368 8.23 19.36 -1.00
C GLY A 368 7.67 17.99 -0.67
N ILE A 369 8.09 17.45 0.49
CA ILE A 369 7.54 16.22 1.06
C ILE A 369 6.79 16.60 2.34
N GLU A 370 5.50 16.30 2.37
CA GLU A 370 4.57 16.60 3.46
C GLU A 370 4.28 15.36 4.30
N ARG A 371 4.08 15.58 5.61
CA ARG A 371 3.47 14.59 6.51
C ARG A 371 1.97 14.84 6.62
N VAL A 372 1.18 13.78 6.55
CA VAL A 372 -0.27 13.84 6.79
C VAL A 372 -0.64 12.87 7.89
N ASP A 373 -1.31 13.37 8.94
CA ASP A 373 -1.82 12.53 10.03
C ASP A 373 -3.06 11.74 9.55
N PRO A 374 -2.98 10.41 9.41
CA PRO A 374 -4.08 9.61 8.89
C PRO A 374 -5.21 9.39 9.92
N VAL A 375 -4.97 9.69 11.19
CA VAL A 375 -5.97 9.57 12.27
C VAL A 375 -6.73 10.88 12.41
N ALA A 376 -6.01 11.99 12.59
CA ALA A 376 -6.58 13.33 12.73
C ALA A 376 -7.11 13.90 11.41
N LEU A 377 -6.71 13.32 10.27
CA LEU A 377 -7.03 13.76 8.91
C LEU A 377 -6.56 15.21 8.65
N VAL A 378 -5.29 15.48 8.97
CA VAL A 378 -4.70 16.82 8.87
C VAL A 378 -3.32 16.75 8.22
N ALA A 379 -3.12 17.58 7.20
CA ALA A 379 -1.81 17.89 6.63
C ALA A 379 -0.95 18.68 7.64
N ARG A 380 0.29 18.23 7.89
CA ARG A 380 1.22 18.81 8.88
C ARG A 380 2.21 19.80 8.26
N GLY A 381 2.16 20.03 6.96
CA GLY A 381 3.13 20.84 6.23
C GLY A 381 4.33 20.05 5.74
N PHE A 382 5.09 20.69 4.85
CA PHE A 382 6.37 20.21 4.40
C PHE A 382 7.37 20.11 5.54
N PHE A 383 7.90 18.90 5.76
CA PHE A 383 9.06 18.75 6.65
C PHE A 383 10.38 18.89 5.87
N VAL A 384 10.35 18.71 4.55
CA VAL A 384 11.44 19.01 3.63
C VAL A 384 10.88 19.64 2.36
N THR A 385 11.52 20.70 1.86
CA THR A 385 11.09 21.44 0.67
C THR A 385 12.01 21.15 -0.51
N GLU A 386 11.56 21.45 -1.72
CA GLU A 386 12.40 21.39 -2.93
C GLU A 386 13.62 22.31 -2.84
N ASN A 387 13.51 23.46 -2.15
CA ASN A 387 14.65 24.35 -1.92
C ASN A 387 15.73 23.69 -1.05
N ASP A 388 15.33 22.82 -0.12
CA ASP A 388 16.28 22.05 0.70
C ASP A 388 16.98 20.97 -0.15
N LEU A 389 16.23 20.29 -1.01
CA LEU A 389 16.71 19.17 -1.83
C LEU A 389 17.44 19.63 -3.10
N GLY A 390 17.16 20.85 -3.57
CA GLY A 390 17.77 21.49 -4.73
C GLY A 390 17.13 21.14 -6.08
N GLY A 391 15.85 20.78 -6.10
CA GLY A 391 15.07 20.44 -7.30
C GLY A 391 13.66 19.95 -6.95
N SER A 392 12.80 19.80 -7.96
CA SER A 392 11.45 19.29 -7.82
C SER A 392 11.45 17.81 -7.46
N VAL A 393 10.71 17.40 -6.43
CA VAL A 393 10.73 16.00 -5.95
C VAL A 393 9.92 15.13 -6.90
N THR A 394 10.55 14.08 -7.43
CA THR A 394 9.88 13.14 -8.35
C THR A 394 9.72 11.75 -7.75
N ASP A 395 10.56 11.39 -6.77
CA ASP A 395 10.41 10.15 -6.02
C ASP A 395 11.21 10.21 -4.70
N PHE A 396 10.87 9.41 -3.69
CA PHE A 396 11.62 9.39 -2.43
C PHE A 396 11.40 8.13 -1.58
N VAL A 397 12.33 7.87 -0.66
CA VAL A 397 12.19 6.89 0.41
C VAL A 397 12.75 7.38 1.74
N ILE A 398 12.11 6.99 2.84
CA ILE A 398 12.59 7.24 4.20
C ILE A 398 13.08 5.93 4.81
N ALA A 399 14.38 5.83 5.05
CA ALA A 399 15.00 4.67 5.68
C ALA A 399 14.94 4.72 7.21
N SER A 400 14.93 5.92 7.80
CA SER A 400 14.76 6.13 9.24
C SER A 400 14.45 7.60 9.54
N GLY A 401 14.20 7.92 10.81
CA GLY A 401 13.98 9.30 11.27
C GLY A 401 15.12 10.29 10.98
N SER A 402 16.31 9.80 10.63
CA SER A 402 17.47 10.63 10.28
C SER A 402 18.08 10.29 8.93
N LYS A 403 17.40 9.46 8.13
CA LYS A 403 17.89 9.03 6.81
C LYS A 403 16.77 8.91 5.79
N GLY A 404 16.83 9.72 4.75
CA GLY A 404 15.99 9.62 3.56
C GLY A 404 16.77 9.85 2.28
N TYR A 405 16.15 9.50 1.16
CA TYR A 405 16.65 9.76 -0.18
C TYR A 405 15.53 10.30 -1.05
N ALA A 406 15.83 11.28 -1.88
CA ALA A 406 14.91 11.81 -2.87
C ALA A 406 15.57 11.80 -4.25
N ILE A 407 14.79 11.49 -5.27
CA ILE A 407 15.08 11.85 -6.64
C ILE A 407 14.48 13.23 -6.87
N VAL A 408 15.29 14.14 -7.41
CA VAL A 408 14.82 15.47 -7.79
C VAL A 408 15.22 15.84 -9.22
N LEU A 409 14.38 16.63 -9.88
CA LEU A 409 14.65 17.29 -11.15
C LEU A 409 15.04 18.74 -10.90
N ASP A 410 16.25 19.15 -11.27
CA ASP A 410 16.64 20.56 -11.15
C ASP A 410 16.16 21.41 -12.34
N GLU A 411 16.29 22.74 -12.24
CA GLU A 411 15.90 23.68 -13.30
C GLU A 411 16.73 23.53 -14.59
N ALA A 412 17.86 22.81 -14.54
CA ALA A 412 18.65 22.44 -15.72
C ALA A 412 18.21 21.08 -16.30
N LEU A 413 17.08 20.54 -15.83
CA LEU A 413 16.51 19.24 -16.19
C LEU A 413 17.43 18.06 -15.91
N ARG A 414 18.30 18.19 -14.90
CA ARG A 414 19.15 17.08 -14.42
C ARG A 414 18.44 16.37 -13.30
N ASN A 415 18.47 15.04 -13.36
CA ASN A 415 18.00 14.17 -12.30
C ASN A 415 19.10 13.97 -11.26
N MET A 416 18.75 14.03 -9.99
CA MET A 416 19.70 13.88 -8.89
C MET A 416 19.17 12.93 -7.82
N LEU A 417 20.01 11.98 -7.39
CA LEU A 417 19.78 11.27 -6.14
C LEU A 417 20.38 12.09 -4.99
N VAL A 418 19.54 12.49 -4.04
CA VAL A 418 19.90 13.31 -2.89
C VAL A 418 19.65 12.52 -1.61
N ALA A 419 20.68 12.34 -0.79
CA ALA A 419 20.53 11.89 0.59
C ALA A 419 20.18 13.07 1.49
N PHE A 420 19.19 12.93 2.36
CA PHE A 420 18.78 13.97 3.29
C PHE A 420 18.44 13.41 4.68
N ASP A 421 18.34 14.31 5.65
CA ASP A 421 17.96 14.01 7.03
C ASP A 421 16.52 14.50 7.28
N PRO A 422 15.54 13.60 7.49
CA PRO A 422 14.15 13.97 7.76
C PRO A 422 13.95 14.80 9.02
N SER A 423 14.92 14.78 9.95
CA SER A 423 14.94 15.63 11.15
C SER A 423 15.58 17.01 10.91
N ARG A 424 16.11 17.24 9.70
CA ARG A 424 16.80 18.46 9.24
C ARG A 424 18.04 18.84 10.07
N GLN A 425 18.62 17.92 10.83
CA GLN A 425 19.82 18.19 11.62
C GLN A 425 21.10 18.21 10.77
N ARG A 426 21.03 17.68 9.53
CA ARG A 426 22.15 17.65 8.58
C ARG A 426 21.71 18.17 7.20
N PRO A 427 22.57 18.92 6.50
CA PRO A 427 22.25 19.38 5.15
C PRO A 427 22.17 18.20 4.17
N PRO A 428 21.31 18.30 3.14
CA PRO A 428 21.25 17.30 2.08
C PRO A 428 22.56 17.18 1.30
N ARG A 429 22.80 16.00 0.71
CA ARG A 429 23.98 15.72 -0.10
C ARG A 429 23.61 15.00 -1.38
N ARG A 430 24.09 15.52 -2.50
CA ARG A 430 23.96 14.89 -3.82
C ARG A 430 24.87 13.65 -3.89
N LEU A 431 24.28 12.51 -4.20
CA LEU A 431 24.98 11.24 -4.39
C LEU A 431 25.23 10.96 -5.87
N LEU A 432 24.26 11.31 -6.72
CA LEU A 432 24.29 11.07 -8.16
C LEU A 432 23.66 12.25 -8.89
N VAL A 433 24.20 12.59 -10.07
CA VAL A 433 23.62 13.57 -10.99
C VAL A 433 23.64 12.97 -12.40
N ARG A 434 22.53 13.04 -13.11
CA ARG A 434 22.36 12.55 -14.48
C ARG A 434 21.59 13.56 -15.32
N THR A 435 21.92 13.62 -16.60
CA THR A 435 21.09 14.29 -17.61
C THR A 435 19.90 13.42 -18.01
N GLU A 436 20.04 12.10 -17.83
CA GLU A 436 19.01 11.12 -18.08
C GLU A 436 18.14 10.86 -16.86
N PHE A 437 16.99 10.23 -17.11
CA PHE A 437 15.94 10.04 -16.13
C PHE A 437 16.29 9.01 -15.05
N LEU A 438 15.96 9.33 -13.80
CA LEU A 438 16.00 8.42 -12.65
C LEU A 438 14.55 8.21 -12.18
N PRO A 439 13.88 7.11 -12.56
CA PRO A 439 12.43 6.99 -12.34
C PRO A 439 12.03 6.39 -11.00
N ASP A 440 12.93 5.70 -10.29
CA ASP A 440 12.54 4.94 -9.09
C ASP A 440 13.70 4.82 -8.10
N VAL A 441 13.41 5.11 -6.84
CA VAL A 441 14.24 4.74 -5.70
C VAL A 441 13.44 3.91 -4.69
N ALA A 442 13.97 2.76 -4.27
CA ALA A 442 13.34 1.94 -3.24
C ALA A 442 14.33 1.37 -2.22
N LEU A 443 13.83 1.03 -1.03
CA LEU A 443 14.57 0.22 -0.07
C LEU A 443 14.31 -1.26 -0.34
N ALA A 444 15.38 -2.02 -0.56
CA ALA A 444 15.30 -3.47 -0.62
C ALA A 444 15.09 -4.07 0.77
N PRO A 445 14.56 -5.31 0.85
CA PRO A 445 14.33 -5.99 2.13
C PRO A 445 15.59 -6.21 2.98
N ASP A 446 16.79 -6.15 2.39
CA ASP A 446 18.06 -6.23 3.12
C ASP A 446 18.55 -4.85 3.63
N GLY A 447 17.73 -3.81 3.48
CA GLY A 447 18.01 -2.45 3.88
C GLY A 447 18.92 -1.68 2.91
N THR A 448 19.27 -2.23 1.75
CA THR A 448 20.02 -1.50 0.72
C THR A 448 19.12 -0.58 -0.09
N LEU A 449 19.67 0.54 -0.58
CA LEU A 449 18.94 1.48 -1.45
C LEU A 449 19.14 1.10 -2.90
N TRP A 450 18.05 0.89 -3.64
CA TRP A 450 18.04 0.54 -5.05
C TRP A 450 17.56 1.73 -5.86
N LEU A 451 18.28 2.05 -6.94
CA LEU A 451 17.98 3.16 -7.83
C LEU A 451 17.88 2.64 -9.26
N ALA A 452 16.75 2.90 -9.92
CA ALA A 452 16.63 2.76 -11.36
C ALA A 452 17.38 3.90 -12.06
N ASP A 453 18.33 3.56 -12.94
CA ASP A 453 19.10 4.53 -13.72
C ASP A 453 18.87 4.28 -15.22
N ARG A 454 18.31 5.27 -15.93
CA ARG A 454 18.08 5.21 -17.39
C ARG A 454 19.18 5.90 -18.20
N THR A 455 20.36 6.11 -17.63
CA THR A 455 21.55 6.62 -18.35
C THR A 455 21.74 5.84 -19.65
N ILE A 456 21.61 6.49 -20.80
CA ILE A 456 21.53 5.84 -22.13
C ILE A 456 22.71 4.88 -22.39
N THR A 457 23.91 5.23 -21.94
CA THR A 457 25.12 4.43 -22.18
C THR A 457 25.31 3.27 -21.21
N ALA A 458 24.59 3.27 -20.09
CA ALA A 458 24.69 2.25 -19.05
C ALA A 458 23.42 2.23 -18.18
N PRO A 459 22.25 1.89 -18.73
CA PRO A 459 21.04 1.81 -17.94
C PRO A 459 21.09 0.57 -17.04
N GLY A 460 20.41 0.63 -15.91
CA GLY A 460 20.34 -0.51 -14.99
C GLY A 460 20.06 -0.11 -13.55
N ILE A 461 20.18 -1.09 -12.65
CA ILE A 461 19.95 -0.88 -11.22
C ILE A 461 21.27 -0.57 -10.51
N ARG A 462 21.31 0.55 -9.78
CA ARG A 462 22.40 0.86 -8.83
C ARG A 462 21.98 0.52 -7.42
N ILE A 463 22.92 0.10 -6.60
CA ILE A 463 22.68 -0.24 -5.20
C ILE A 463 23.60 0.57 -4.31
N PHE A 464 23.09 1.19 -3.25
CA PHE A 464 23.83 1.97 -2.28
C PHE A 464 23.66 1.39 -0.86
N ASP A 465 24.67 1.57 -0.01
CA ASP A 465 24.65 1.25 1.41
C ASP A 465 24.15 2.46 2.22
N PRO A 466 22.96 2.41 2.85
CA PRO A 466 22.45 3.58 3.54
C PRO A 466 23.20 4.01 4.80
N SER A 467 24.10 3.18 5.33
CA SER A 467 24.90 3.54 6.49
C SER A 467 25.99 4.57 6.18
N ASN A 468 26.42 4.65 4.91
CA ASN A 468 27.53 5.50 4.49
C ASN A 468 27.38 6.11 3.08
N ASP A 469 26.25 5.84 2.41
CA ASP A 469 25.87 6.29 1.06
C ASP A 469 26.83 5.87 -0.07
N ARG A 470 27.66 4.84 0.14
CA ARG A 470 28.53 4.35 -0.92
C ARG A 470 27.73 3.47 -1.87
N GLU A 471 27.95 3.68 -3.16
CA GLU A 471 27.48 2.75 -4.19
C GLU A 471 28.20 1.40 -3.99
N LEU A 472 27.42 0.33 -3.88
CA LEU A 472 27.86 -1.05 -3.74
C LEU A 472 28.08 -1.71 -5.11
N THR A 473 27.38 -1.23 -6.13
CA THR A 473 27.55 -1.66 -7.53
C THR A 473 28.76 -0.96 -8.16
N ALA A 474 29.64 -1.72 -8.82
CA ALA A 474 30.74 -1.12 -9.59
C ALA A 474 30.26 -0.52 -10.92
N ARG A 475 29.15 -1.05 -11.45
CA ARG A 475 28.40 -0.59 -12.63
C ARG A 475 26.92 -0.92 -12.40
N PRO A 476 25.98 -0.18 -13.02
CA PRO A 476 24.56 -0.55 -13.00
C PRO A 476 24.35 -2.01 -13.42
N ILE A 477 23.48 -2.71 -12.70
CA ILE A 477 23.08 -4.07 -13.03
C ILE A 477 22.18 -4.01 -14.26
N ASP A 478 22.65 -4.60 -15.35
CA ASP A 478 21.91 -4.70 -16.61
C ASP A 478 20.66 -5.56 -16.43
N VAL A 479 19.50 -4.99 -16.77
CA VAL A 479 18.18 -5.62 -16.68
C VAL A 479 17.50 -5.70 -18.06
N GLY A 480 18.26 -5.52 -19.14
CA GLY A 480 17.78 -5.53 -20.53
C GLY A 480 17.42 -4.12 -21.00
N LEU A 481 16.14 -3.76 -20.95
CA LEU A 481 15.70 -2.39 -21.23
C LEU A 481 15.96 -1.47 -20.03
N PRO A 482 15.93 -0.14 -20.22
CA PRO A 482 16.09 0.79 -19.11
C PRO A 482 15.03 0.57 -18.02
N PRO A 483 15.41 0.50 -16.73
CA PRO A 483 14.47 0.26 -15.63
C PRO A 483 13.53 1.45 -15.46
N PHE A 484 12.35 1.20 -14.91
CA PHE A 484 11.30 2.20 -14.72
C PHE A 484 10.65 2.12 -13.35
N ALA A 485 10.20 0.93 -12.93
CA ALA A 485 9.62 0.72 -11.61
C ALA A 485 10.12 -0.59 -11.01
N LEU A 486 10.21 -0.69 -9.68
CA LEU A 486 10.62 -1.89 -8.97
C LEU A 486 9.74 -2.22 -7.77
N GLY A 487 9.65 -3.52 -7.49
CA GLY A 487 9.03 -4.05 -6.27
C GLY A 487 9.66 -5.37 -5.89
N PHE A 488 9.62 -5.77 -4.62
CA PHE A 488 10.37 -6.94 -4.15
C PHE A 488 9.49 -8.14 -3.87
N VAL A 489 9.86 -9.34 -4.33
CA VAL A 489 9.16 -10.61 -4.03
C VAL A 489 10.09 -11.64 -3.38
N PRO A 490 9.56 -12.62 -2.62
CA PRO A 490 10.32 -13.73 -2.04
C PRO A 490 10.95 -14.72 -3.02
#